data_AF-A0A0R0B681-F1
#
_entry.id   AF-A0A0R0B681-F1
#
_cell.length_a   1.000
_cell.length_b   1.000
_cell.length_c   1.000
_cell.angle_alpha   90.00
_cell.angle_beta   90.00
_cell.angle_gamma   90.00
#
_symmetry.space_group_name_H-M   'P 1'
#
loop_
_entity.id
_entity.type
_entity.pdbx_description
1 polymer ?
#
loop_
_entity_poly.entity_id
_entity_poly.type
_entity_poly.pdbx_seq_one_letter_code
_entity_poly.pdbx_strand_id
1 'polypeptide(L)'
;MGVQLRYQYLEAAHLGTETWSDWAYVGSSSRRFNAKPVFDRNIPLTGLPLRVEVFFIALRDVSSTERIEVGELDPPFELQDHSYSQDLSGAFVTGFLVRPYVYASCDYTRSPPSTLALASTSVVNLRAEGDVGPAVDFSFAWRCEGGDDRGGGADFQFTSSKALGTSNGLLRVDGDASGVDMLVTMKDRYGNQMPVPLGTHWWASHHYGRGTPLPDIGSQEMQVRFRRNKDVLKPGNASSSMTVHLSFF
;
A
#
# COMPACT_ATOMS: atom_id res chain seq x y z
N MET A 1 23.73 -7.20 -16.98
CA MET A 1 22.54 -6.36 -17.24
C MET A 1 22.79 -5.52 -18.48
N GLY A 2 21.75 -5.11 -19.19
CA GLY A 2 21.87 -4.12 -20.25
C GLY A 2 21.50 -2.77 -19.68
N VAL A 3 22.46 -1.87 -19.53
CA VAL A 3 22.18 -0.51 -19.08
C VAL A 3 22.23 0.39 -20.31
N GLN A 4 21.21 1.22 -20.48
CA GLN A 4 21.21 2.29 -21.48
C GLN A 4 21.22 3.63 -20.77
N LEU A 5 22.03 4.56 -21.25
CA LEU A 5 22.10 5.91 -20.70
C LEU A 5 21.90 6.95 -21.79
N ARG A 6 21.29 8.06 -21.41
CA ARG A 6 21.28 9.29 -22.21
C ARG A 6 21.53 10.49 -21.30
N TYR A 7 22.13 11.54 -21.85
CA TYR A 7 22.40 12.78 -21.12
C TYR A 7 21.91 13.99 -21.92
N GLN A 8 21.35 14.96 -21.22
CA GLN A 8 21.01 16.28 -21.74
C GLN A 8 22.15 17.24 -21.45
N TYR A 9 22.57 18.01 -22.45
CA TYR A 9 23.65 18.98 -22.33
C TYR A 9 23.41 20.19 -23.23
N LEU A 10 24.10 21.30 -22.97
CA LEU A 10 24.17 22.44 -23.88
C LEU A 10 25.37 22.29 -24.80
N GLU A 11 25.12 22.04 -26.09
CA GLU A 11 26.18 21.78 -27.06
C GLU A 11 27.07 23.01 -27.29
N ALA A 12 28.39 22.80 -27.32
CA ALA A 12 29.34 23.89 -27.52
C ALA A 12 29.19 24.61 -28.88
N ALA A 13 28.67 23.94 -29.90
CA ALA A 13 28.51 24.50 -31.24
C ALA A 13 27.32 25.47 -31.38
N HIS A 14 26.36 25.48 -30.45
CA HIS A 14 25.12 26.25 -30.58
C HIS A 14 24.84 27.12 -29.34
N LEU A 15 24.20 28.28 -29.55
CA LEU A 15 23.82 29.20 -28.47
C LEU A 15 22.56 28.66 -27.78
N GLY A 16 22.73 27.96 -26.67
CA GLY A 16 21.66 27.77 -25.67
C GLY A 16 20.54 26.80 -26.02
N THR A 17 20.74 25.87 -26.96
CA THR A 17 19.76 24.80 -27.22
C THR A 17 20.15 23.53 -26.47
N GLU A 18 19.29 23.07 -25.56
CA GLU A 18 19.46 21.79 -24.88
C GLU A 18 19.38 20.64 -25.89
N THR A 19 20.39 19.79 -25.88
CA THR A 19 20.49 18.63 -26.78
C THR A 19 20.57 17.36 -25.95
N TRP A 20 19.84 16.33 -26.36
CA TRP A 20 19.95 14.99 -25.79
C TRP A 20 20.94 14.16 -26.58
N SER A 21 21.75 13.37 -25.89
CA SER A 21 22.51 12.30 -26.53
C SER A 21 21.58 11.21 -27.04
N ASP A 22 22.05 10.45 -28.04
CA ASP A 22 21.47 9.14 -28.35
C ASP A 22 21.53 8.23 -27.12
N TRP A 23 20.64 7.23 -27.07
CA TRP A 23 20.76 6.14 -26.12
C TRP A 23 22.03 5.33 -26.40
N ALA A 24 22.92 5.25 -25.42
CA ALA A 24 24.13 4.43 -25.50
C ALA A 24 24.00 3.19 -24.63
N TYR A 25 24.34 2.02 -25.17
CA TYR A 25 24.52 0.82 -24.35
C TYR A 25 25.82 0.94 -23.57
N VAL A 26 25.75 0.61 -22.29
CA VAL A 26 26.92 0.33 -21.48
C VAL A 26 27.56 -0.96 -22.02
N GLY A 27 28.71 -0.80 -22.64
CA GLY A 27 29.54 -1.78 -23.36
C GLY A 27 29.84 -1.39 -24.81
N SER A 28 29.28 -0.27 -25.30
CA SER A 28 29.47 0.22 -26.67
C SER A 28 30.35 1.48 -26.69
N SER A 29 31.20 1.62 -27.71
CA SER A 29 32.14 2.75 -27.84
C SER A 29 31.46 4.10 -27.55
N SER A 30 31.90 4.80 -26.50
CA SER A 30 31.33 6.11 -26.17
C SER A 30 31.65 7.11 -27.26
N ARG A 31 30.67 7.98 -27.49
CA ARG A 31 30.87 9.22 -28.21
C ARG A 31 31.29 10.28 -27.19
N ARG A 32 32.43 10.93 -27.45
CA ARG A 32 32.83 12.15 -26.73
C ARG A 32 31.90 13.29 -27.12
N PHE A 33 31.51 14.11 -26.15
CA PHE A 33 30.70 15.31 -26.38
C PHE A 33 31.32 16.49 -25.62
N ASN A 34 31.09 17.70 -26.12
CA ASN A 34 31.59 18.94 -25.52
C ASN A 34 30.39 19.81 -25.11
N ALA A 35 30.30 20.13 -23.82
CA ALA A 35 29.23 20.97 -23.27
C ALA A 35 29.72 22.38 -22.89
N LYS A 36 28.80 23.36 -22.90
CA LYS A 36 29.05 24.73 -22.41
C LYS A 36 28.42 24.96 -21.02
N PRO A 37 29.09 25.67 -20.10
CA PRO A 37 28.47 26.12 -18.86
C PRO A 37 27.40 27.17 -19.14
N VAL A 38 26.34 27.22 -18.32
CA VAL A 38 25.38 28.32 -18.33
C VAL A 38 25.94 29.46 -17.49
N PHE A 39 26.30 30.56 -18.13
CA PHE A 39 26.61 31.81 -17.44
C PHE A 39 25.34 32.63 -17.25
N ASP A 40 24.79 32.63 -16.03
CA ASP A 40 23.78 33.60 -15.60
C ASP A 40 24.37 34.47 -14.49
N ARG A 41 24.45 35.79 -14.77
CA ARG A 41 25.04 36.77 -13.86
C ARG A 41 24.24 36.96 -12.56
N ASN A 42 23.00 36.47 -12.51
CA ASN A 42 22.11 36.55 -11.35
C ASN A 42 22.08 35.24 -10.54
N ILE A 43 22.75 34.18 -10.98
CA ILE A 43 22.78 32.89 -10.29
C ILE A 43 24.19 32.71 -9.68
N PRO A 44 24.33 32.55 -8.35
CA PRO A 44 25.64 32.50 -7.67
C PRO A 44 26.55 31.31 -8.05
N LEU A 45 26.03 30.34 -8.81
CA LEU A 45 26.73 29.14 -9.23
C LEU A 45 26.57 28.99 -10.75
N THR A 46 27.68 29.10 -11.48
CA THR A 46 27.76 28.74 -12.90
C THR A 46 27.64 27.20 -13.00
N GLY A 47 26.45 26.69 -13.29
CA GLY A 47 26.22 25.25 -13.44
C GLY A 47 26.44 24.78 -14.87
N LEU A 48 26.99 23.58 -15.06
CA LEU A 48 26.73 22.80 -16.27
C LEU A 48 25.35 22.13 -16.10
N PRO A 49 24.32 22.45 -16.92
CA PRO A 49 23.06 21.72 -16.88
C PRO A 49 23.28 20.36 -17.56
N LEU A 50 23.90 19.43 -16.84
CA LEU A 50 23.98 18.03 -17.23
C LEU A 50 22.85 17.29 -16.51
N ARG A 51 21.79 16.95 -17.24
CA ARG A 51 20.76 16.03 -16.75
C ARG A 51 21.07 14.64 -17.30
N VAL A 52 21.27 13.67 -16.42
CA VAL A 52 21.52 12.28 -16.82
C VAL A 52 20.24 11.47 -16.60
N GLU A 53 19.77 10.79 -17.64
CA GLU A 53 18.69 9.82 -17.54
C GLU A 53 19.23 8.43 -17.83
N VAL A 54 18.98 7.49 -16.92
CA VAL A 54 19.46 6.12 -17.01
C VAL A 54 18.29 5.17 -17.04
N PHE A 55 18.29 4.28 -18.02
CA PHE A 55 17.29 3.23 -18.18
C PHE A 55 17.95 1.87 -17.99
N PHE A 56 17.43 1.10 -17.03
CA PHE A 56 17.93 -0.23 -16.71
C PHE A 56 17.07 -1.27 -17.39
N ILE A 57 17.68 -2.14 -18.19
CA ILE A 57 17.04 -3.35 -18.70
C ILE A 57 17.69 -4.53 -18.00
N ALA A 58 16.94 -5.16 -17.09
CA ALA A 58 17.36 -6.42 -16.48
C ALA A 58 17.37 -7.51 -17.57
N LEU A 59 18.57 -7.88 -18.04
CA LEU A 59 18.79 -8.98 -18.99
C LEU A 59 18.98 -10.34 -18.30
N ARG A 60 18.99 -10.35 -16.97
CA ARG A 60 19.08 -11.52 -16.08
C ARG A 60 18.26 -11.23 -14.83
N ASP A 61 17.85 -12.28 -14.13
CA ASP A 61 17.22 -12.16 -12.83
C ASP A 61 18.14 -11.41 -11.84
N VAL A 62 17.56 -10.49 -11.07
CA VAL A 62 18.25 -9.67 -10.06
C VAL A 62 17.69 -10.07 -8.71
N SER A 63 18.14 -11.22 -8.19
CA SER A 63 17.65 -11.79 -6.94
C SER A 63 18.21 -11.12 -5.68
N SER A 64 19.17 -10.20 -5.83
CA SER A 64 19.83 -9.48 -4.74
C SER A 64 20.13 -8.05 -5.15
N THR A 65 20.27 -7.16 -4.16
CA THR A 65 20.72 -5.78 -4.38
C THR A 65 22.09 -5.76 -5.07
N GLU A 66 22.16 -5.19 -6.27
CA GLU A 66 23.38 -4.99 -7.05
C GLU A 66 23.65 -3.48 -7.11
N ARG A 67 24.89 -3.09 -6.79
CA ARG A 67 25.37 -1.73 -6.97
C ARG A 67 26.21 -1.70 -8.23
N ILE A 68 25.90 -0.79 -9.15
CA ILE A 68 26.63 -0.57 -10.40
C ILE A 68 27.34 0.77 -10.24
N GLU A 69 28.64 0.77 -10.01
CA GLU A 69 29.38 2.02 -9.95
C GLU A 69 29.48 2.66 -11.34
N VAL A 70 29.51 3.98 -11.41
CA VAL A 70 29.64 4.70 -12.69
C VAL A 70 30.97 4.38 -13.39
N GLY A 71 32.01 4.05 -12.62
CA GLY A 71 33.30 3.57 -13.16
C GLY A 71 33.28 2.15 -13.70
N GLU A 72 32.24 1.36 -13.40
CA GLU A 72 32.02 0.02 -13.96
C GLU A 72 31.24 0.05 -15.28
N LEU A 73 30.74 1.23 -15.67
CA LEU A 73 30.17 1.42 -16.99
C LEU A 73 31.32 1.29 -18.02
N ASP A 74 31.07 0.59 -19.12
CA ASP A 74 31.99 0.55 -20.24
C ASP A 74 31.39 1.36 -21.41
N PRO A 75 32.08 2.35 -21.95
CA PRO A 75 33.21 3.02 -21.32
C PRO A 75 32.74 3.81 -20.09
N PRO A 76 33.65 4.05 -19.14
CA PRO A 76 33.32 4.76 -17.91
C PRO A 76 32.82 6.16 -18.25
N PHE A 77 31.75 6.60 -17.58
CA PHE A 77 31.32 7.99 -17.70
C PHE A 77 32.36 8.85 -17.01
N GLU A 78 33.16 9.56 -17.82
CA GLU A 78 34.20 10.47 -17.36
C GLU A 78 33.82 11.89 -17.75
N LEU A 79 33.63 12.77 -16.77
CA LEU A 79 33.49 14.20 -16.98
C LEU A 79 34.85 14.85 -16.77
N GLN A 80 35.47 15.30 -17.86
CA GLN A 80 36.68 16.12 -17.77
C GLN A 80 36.31 17.60 -17.84
N ASP A 81 36.67 18.32 -16.78
CA ASP A 81 36.55 19.77 -16.75
C ASP A 81 37.80 20.42 -17.31
N HIS A 82 37.63 21.22 -18.37
CA HIS A 82 38.68 22.06 -18.95
C HIS A 82 38.43 23.55 -18.69
N SER A 83 37.50 23.88 -17.78
CA SER A 83 37.24 25.25 -17.34
C SER A 83 38.28 25.62 -16.27
N TYR A 84 39.44 26.10 -16.73
CA TYR A 84 40.49 26.62 -15.85
C TYR A 84 39.91 27.69 -14.89
N SER A 85 39.72 27.34 -13.61
CA SER A 85 39.35 28.18 -12.44
C SER A 85 37.88 28.30 -11.99
N GLN A 86 36.91 27.53 -12.53
CA GLN A 86 35.57 27.48 -11.94
C GLN A 86 35.33 26.11 -11.31
N ASP A 87 35.18 26.05 -9.98
CA ASP A 87 34.81 24.83 -9.28
C ASP A 87 33.44 24.36 -9.79
N LEU A 88 33.41 23.19 -10.42
CA LEU A 88 32.16 22.48 -10.68
C LEU A 88 31.53 22.09 -9.33
N SER A 89 30.63 22.94 -8.82
CA SER A 89 29.74 22.53 -7.76
C SER A 89 28.79 21.49 -8.33
N GLY A 90 28.98 20.21 -8.04
CA GLY A 90 28.05 19.22 -8.58
C GLY A 90 28.16 17.87 -7.92
N ALA A 91 27.10 17.46 -7.22
CA ALA A 91 26.94 16.09 -6.78
C ALA A 91 27.17 15.14 -7.97
N PHE A 92 28.22 14.33 -7.88
CA PHE A 92 28.53 13.32 -8.89
C PHE A 92 27.70 12.07 -8.60
N VAL A 93 27.03 11.53 -9.61
CA VAL A 93 26.44 10.18 -9.50
C VAL A 93 27.60 9.20 -9.41
N THR A 94 27.77 8.53 -8.28
CA THR A 94 28.87 7.56 -8.06
C THR A 94 28.49 6.15 -8.51
N GLY A 95 27.20 5.82 -8.46
CA GLY A 95 26.68 4.52 -8.89
C GLY A 95 25.16 4.45 -8.82
N PHE A 96 24.63 3.33 -9.26
CA PHE A 96 23.20 3.01 -9.29
C PHE A 96 22.93 1.79 -8.41
N LEU A 97 21.80 1.79 -7.71
CA LEU A 97 21.34 0.67 -6.92
C LEU A 97 20.20 -0.01 -7.65
N VAL A 98 20.36 -1.28 -8.00
CA VAL A 98 19.29 -2.12 -8.55
C VAL A 98 18.93 -3.17 -7.50
N ARG A 99 17.65 -3.28 -7.16
CA ARG A 99 17.15 -4.28 -6.21
C ARG A 99 15.89 -4.95 -6.75
N PRO A 100 15.54 -6.16 -6.26
CA PRO A 100 14.25 -6.77 -6.58
C PRO A 100 13.09 -5.80 -6.30
N TYR A 101 12.10 -5.81 -7.18
CA TYR A 101 10.88 -5.03 -6.98
C TYR A 101 10.11 -5.57 -5.78
N VAL A 102 9.88 -4.73 -4.77
CA VAL A 102 9.07 -5.13 -3.61
C VAL A 102 7.63 -4.71 -3.89
N TYR A 103 6.75 -5.69 -4.05
CA TYR A 103 5.31 -5.45 -4.15
C TYR A 103 4.74 -5.13 -2.78
N ALA A 104 3.90 -4.11 -2.71
CA ALA A 104 3.06 -3.85 -1.54
C ALA A 104 2.23 -5.09 -1.18
N SER A 105 2.27 -5.51 0.09
CA SER A 105 1.53 -6.69 0.57
C SER A 105 0.90 -6.44 1.93
N CYS A 106 -0.12 -7.24 2.25
CA CYS A 106 -0.79 -7.27 3.55
C CYS A 106 -1.11 -8.71 3.93
N ASP A 107 -0.75 -9.10 5.14
CA ASP A 107 -0.98 -10.44 5.66
C ASP A 107 -1.58 -10.40 7.06
N TYR A 108 -2.39 -11.41 7.38
CA TYR A 108 -2.82 -11.65 8.74
C TYR A 108 -1.64 -12.18 9.57
N THR A 109 -1.25 -11.46 10.61
CA THR A 109 -0.35 -11.97 11.66
C THR A 109 -1.11 -12.81 12.69
N ARG A 110 -2.43 -12.56 12.81
CA ARG A 110 -3.38 -13.43 13.49
C ARG A 110 -4.70 -13.38 12.73
N SER A 111 -5.06 -14.48 12.07
CA SER A 111 -6.29 -14.56 11.29
C SER A 111 -7.55 -14.51 12.18
N PRO A 112 -8.67 -13.98 11.66
CA PRO A 112 -9.97 -14.18 12.30
C PRO A 112 -10.24 -15.68 12.52
N PRO A 113 -10.88 -16.08 13.63
CA PRO A 113 -11.18 -17.48 13.89
C PRO A 113 -12.12 -18.02 12.81
N SER A 114 -11.86 -19.23 12.32
CA SER A 114 -12.71 -19.92 11.34
C SER A 114 -14.05 -20.37 11.92
N THR A 115 -14.15 -20.48 13.24
CA THR A 115 -15.37 -20.80 13.97
C THR A 115 -15.37 -20.06 15.29
N LEU A 116 -16.50 -19.46 15.65
CA LEU A 116 -16.70 -18.76 16.91
C LEU A 116 -17.98 -19.27 17.57
N ALA A 117 -17.84 -19.89 18.75
CA ALA A 117 -18.98 -20.31 19.54
C ALA A 117 -19.59 -19.09 20.25
N LEU A 118 -20.86 -18.78 19.95
CA LEU A 118 -21.57 -17.71 20.65
C LEU A 118 -22.06 -18.17 22.02
N ALA A 119 -22.16 -17.22 22.96
CA ALA A 119 -22.74 -17.47 24.26
C ALA A 119 -24.25 -17.74 24.13
N SER A 120 -24.73 -18.75 24.86
CA SER A 120 -26.16 -19.08 24.91
C SER A 120 -26.97 -17.88 25.39
N THR A 121 -28.04 -17.55 24.66
CA THR A 121 -28.92 -16.43 24.99
C THR A 121 -30.29 -16.95 25.41
N SER A 122 -30.75 -16.53 26.60
CA SER A 122 -32.09 -16.88 27.09
C SER A 122 -33.15 -16.00 26.43
N VAL A 123 -34.29 -16.59 26.07
CA VAL A 123 -35.49 -15.88 25.55
C VAL A 123 -35.92 -14.75 26.50
N VAL A 124 -35.70 -14.93 27.82
CA VAL A 124 -36.05 -13.93 28.85
C VAL A 124 -35.24 -12.63 28.70
N ASN A 125 -34.07 -12.68 28.06
CA ASN A 125 -33.19 -11.54 27.80
C ASN A 125 -33.49 -10.84 26.47
N LEU A 126 -34.44 -11.35 25.68
CA LEU A 126 -34.76 -10.88 24.33
C LEU A 126 -36.25 -10.47 24.21
N ARG A 127 -36.77 -9.71 25.18
CA ARG A 127 -38.21 -9.45 25.29
C ARG A 127 -38.71 -8.48 24.22
N ALA A 128 -37.94 -7.43 23.96
CA ALA A 128 -38.27 -6.38 23.00
C ALA A 128 -37.39 -6.47 21.76
N GLU A 129 -37.94 -6.05 20.61
CA GLU A 129 -37.14 -5.92 19.39
C GLU A 129 -35.92 -5.02 19.64
N GLY A 130 -34.75 -5.49 19.21
CA GLY A 130 -33.49 -4.82 19.43
C GLY A 130 -32.74 -5.21 20.71
N ASP A 131 -33.36 -5.95 21.63
CA ASP A 131 -32.67 -6.54 22.78
C ASP A 131 -31.50 -7.42 22.31
N VAL A 132 -30.42 -7.44 23.09
CA VAL A 132 -29.19 -8.16 22.74
C VAL A 132 -28.82 -9.19 23.78
N GLY A 133 -28.29 -10.32 23.31
CA GLY A 133 -27.68 -11.34 24.15
C GLY A 133 -26.27 -10.96 24.62
N PRO A 134 -25.63 -11.84 25.43
CA PRO A 134 -24.22 -11.73 25.76
C PRO A 134 -23.35 -11.64 24.51
N ALA A 135 -22.32 -10.79 24.58
CA ALA A 135 -21.32 -10.65 23.52
C ALA A 135 -20.24 -11.72 23.64
N VAL A 136 -19.73 -12.15 22.50
CA VAL A 136 -18.50 -12.94 22.40
C VAL A 136 -17.47 -12.12 21.63
N ASP A 137 -16.31 -11.93 22.26
CA ASP A 137 -15.19 -11.21 21.71
C ASP A 137 -14.35 -12.12 20.80
N PHE A 138 -13.85 -11.54 19.71
CA PHE A 138 -12.76 -12.11 18.94
C PHE A 138 -11.85 -11.00 18.42
N SER A 139 -10.65 -11.35 17.98
CA SER A 139 -9.75 -10.38 17.36
C SER A 139 -8.90 -11.01 16.27
N PHE A 140 -8.44 -10.16 15.37
CA PHE A 140 -7.43 -10.49 14.37
C PHE A 140 -6.36 -9.40 14.35
N ALA A 141 -5.23 -9.68 13.75
CA ALA A 141 -4.10 -8.75 13.61
C ALA A 141 -3.49 -8.88 12.21
N TRP A 142 -2.92 -7.78 11.73
CA TRP A 142 -2.35 -7.68 10.39
C TRP A 142 -0.99 -7.01 10.43
N ARG A 143 -0.27 -7.20 9.33
CA ARG A 143 0.92 -6.45 8.96
C ARG A 143 0.89 -6.23 7.45
N CYS A 144 1.10 -4.99 7.05
CA CYS A 144 1.28 -4.57 5.69
C CYS A 144 2.68 -4.03 5.52
N GLU A 145 3.28 -4.29 4.37
CA GLU A 145 4.59 -3.79 4.00
C GLU A 145 4.43 -2.96 2.73
N GLY A 146 4.83 -1.69 2.80
CA GLY A 146 4.84 -0.80 1.65
C GLY A 146 5.83 -1.30 0.60
N GLY A 147 5.42 -1.21 -0.67
CA GLY A 147 6.24 -1.60 -1.81
C GLY A 147 6.88 -0.41 -2.52
N ASP A 148 7.58 -0.70 -3.60
CA ASP A 148 8.07 0.31 -4.53
C ASP A 148 6.91 0.93 -5.37
N ASP A 149 5.74 0.28 -5.45
CA ASP A 149 4.54 0.83 -6.13
C ASP A 149 3.74 1.83 -5.29
N ARG A 150 3.69 1.65 -3.96
CA ARG A 150 2.81 2.42 -3.08
C ARG A 150 3.23 2.32 -1.60
N GLY A 151 2.96 3.38 -0.84
CA GLY A 151 3.16 3.41 0.62
C GLY A 151 2.20 2.48 1.36
N GLY A 152 2.60 2.02 2.54
CA GLY A 152 1.85 1.09 3.38
C GLY A 152 0.42 1.54 3.73
N GLY A 153 -0.45 0.56 4.00
CA GLY A 153 -1.76 0.79 4.58
C GLY A 153 -2.67 -0.42 4.47
N ALA A 154 -3.53 -0.62 5.46
CA ALA A 154 -4.54 -1.69 5.44
C ALA A 154 -5.96 -1.14 5.28
N ASP A 155 -6.87 -1.96 4.76
CA ASP A 155 -8.30 -1.79 4.92
C ASP A 155 -8.98 -3.16 5.04
N PHE A 156 -10.23 -3.15 5.52
CA PHE A 156 -11.05 -4.34 5.67
C PHE A 156 -12.33 -4.23 4.87
N GLN A 157 -12.72 -5.35 4.28
CA GLN A 157 -14.06 -5.53 3.74
C GLN A 157 -14.71 -6.72 4.44
N PHE A 158 -15.93 -6.52 4.93
CA PHE A 158 -16.71 -7.57 5.59
C PHE A 158 -17.81 -8.04 4.64
N THR A 159 -17.80 -9.31 4.25
CA THR A 159 -18.77 -9.85 3.30
C THR A 159 -19.56 -11.01 3.93
N SER A 160 -20.84 -11.11 3.58
CA SER A 160 -21.67 -12.25 3.94
C SER A 160 -22.88 -12.32 3.01
N SER A 161 -23.24 -13.53 2.58
CA SER A 161 -24.50 -13.77 1.86
C SER A 161 -25.74 -13.66 2.76
N LYS A 162 -25.54 -13.58 4.08
CA LYS A 162 -26.61 -13.45 5.10
C LYS A 162 -26.79 -12.02 5.59
N ALA A 163 -26.08 -11.03 5.02
CA ALA A 163 -26.22 -9.63 5.41
C ALA A 163 -27.67 -9.13 5.22
N LEU A 164 -28.22 -8.50 6.26
CA LEU A 164 -29.56 -7.91 6.26
C LEU A 164 -29.58 -6.42 5.88
N GLY A 165 -28.40 -5.84 5.68
CA GLY A 165 -28.20 -4.45 5.28
C GLY A 165 -26.72 -4.13 5.17
N THR A 166 -26.38 -2.96 4.63
CA THR A 166 -25.00 -2.60 4.32
C THR A 166 -24.25 -1.88 5.42
N SER A 167 -24.93 -1.43 6.47
CA SER A 167 -24.35 -0.59 7.55
C SER A 167 -24.79 -0.96 8.96
N ASN A 168 -25.67 -1.96 9.11
CA ASN A 168 -26.27 -2.30 10.39
C ASN A 168 -25.52 -3.43 11.13
N GLY A 169 -24.50 -4.04 10.52
CA GLY A 169 -23.78 -5.19 11.08
C GLY A 169 -24.65 -6.41 11.35
N LEU A 170 -25.84 -6.50 10.76
CA LEU A 170 -26.80 -7.57 11.01
C LEU A 170 -26.68 -8.68 9.97
N LEU A 171 -26.54 -9.90 10.46
CA LEU A 171 -26.55 -11.13 9.68
C LEU A 171 -27.77 -11.95 10.06
N ARG A 172 -28.50 -12.42 9.04
CA ARG A 172 -29.52 -13.46 9.21
C ARG A 172 -28.86 -14.72 9.77
N VAL A 173 -29.60 -15.42 10.61
CA VAL A 173 -29.19 -16.73 11.13
C VAL A 173 -29.85 -17.87 10.36
N ASP A 174 -29.13 -18.99 10.25
CA ASP A 174 -29.65 -20.29 9.86
C ASP A 174 -29.79 -21.19 11.09
N GLY A 175 -30.66 -22.20 11.02
CA GLY A 175 -30.89 -23.17 12.09
C GLY A 175 -32.37 -23.33 12.41
N ASP A 176 -32.66 -23.87 13.60
CA ASP A 176 -34.01 -24.13 14.09
C ASP A 176 -34.53 -23.05 15.05
N ALA A 177 -33.63 -22.17 15.52
CA ALA A 177 -34.00 -20.95 16.25
C ALA A 177 -34.64 -19.90 15.32
N SER A 178 -35.56 -19.11 15.87
CA SER A 178 -36.16 -17.97 15.17
C SER A 178 -36.31 -16.77 16.10
N GLY A 179 -36.51 -15.59 15.50
CA GLY A 179 -36.69 -14.35 16.24
C GLY A 179 -35.37 -13.62 16.57
N VAL A 180 -34.23 -14.06 16.04
CA VAL A 180 -32.93 -13.44 16.29
C VAL A 180 -32.12 -13.29 15.00
N ASP A 181 -31.31 -12.24 14.95
CA ASP A 181 -30.23 -12.04 13.99
C ASP A 181 -28.89 -12.02 14.75
N MET A 182 -27.75 -12.17 14.05
CA MET A 182 -26.43 -11.91 14.63
C MET A 182 -26.02 -10.47 14.36
N LEU A 183 -25.69 -9.73 15.41
CA LEU A 183 -25.08 -8.42 15.34
C LEU A 183 -23.57 -8.56 15.48
N VAL A 184 -22.86 -8.09 14.47
CA VAL A 184 -21.40 -8.01 14.44
C VAL A 184 -20.98 -6.55 14.60
N THR A 185 -20.17 -6.27 15.62
CA THR A 185 -19.60 -4.96 15.87
C THR A 185 -18.08 -5.02 15.92
N MET A 186 -17.48 -3.87 15.66
CA MET A 186 -16.06 -3.68 15.69
C MET A 186 -15.72 -2.45 16.51
N LYS A 187 -14.64 -2.52 17.27
CA LYS A 187 -14.17 -1.44 18.11
C LYS A 187 -13.55 -0.33 17.27
N ASP A 188 -14.07 0.89 17.35
CA ASP A 188 -13.49 2.06 16.70
C ASP A 188 -12.24 2.55 17.45
N ARG A 189 -11.57 3.58 16.89
CA ARG A 189 -10.40 4.22 17.52
C ARG A 189 -10.66 4.85 18.90
N TYR A 190 -11.92 5.10 19.25
CA TYR A 190 -12.34 5.67 20.53
C TYR A 190 -12.75 4.59 21.54
N GLY A 191 -12.72 3.31 21.14
CA GLY A 191 -13.12 2.19 21.96
C GLY A 191 -14.61 1.85 21.91
N ASN A 192 -15.40 2.52 21.07
CA ASN A 192 -16.83 2.26 20.92
C ASN A 192 -17.07 1.08 19.99
N GLN A 193 -18.08 0.28 20.30
CA GLN A 193 -18.53 -0.80 19.44
C GLN A 193 -19.46 -0.26 18.35
N MET A 194 -19.00 -0.27 17.11
CA MET A 194 -19.76 0.17 15.95
C MET A 194 -20.15 -1.03 15.08
N PRO A 195 -21.38 -1.06 14.52
CA PRO A 195 -21.76 -2.13 13.59
C PRO A 195 -20.82 -2.17 12.38
N VAL A 196 -20.43 -3.37 11.95
CA VAL A 196 -19.61 -3.48 10.74
C VAL A 196 -20.45 -3.22 9.48
N PRO A 197 -19.92 -2.46 8.51
CA PRO A 197 -20.55 -2.34 7.21
C PRO A 197 -20.34 -3.65 6.44
N LEU A 198 -21.44 -4.34 6.15
CA LEU A 198 -21.44 -5.61 5.43
C LEU A 198 -21.65 -5.35 3.93
N GLY A 199 -20.82 -5.93 3.08
CA GLY A 199 -20.91 -5.81 1.62
C GLY A 199 -19.66 -5.21 1.00
N THR A 200 -19.82 -4.30 0.04
CA THR A 200 -18.72 -3.80 -0.80
C THR A 200 -17.96 -2.61 -0.20
N HIS A 201 -18.32 -2.16 1.01
CA HIS A 201 -17.72 -0.98 1.63
C HIS A 201 -16.47 -1.35 2.40
N TRP A 202 -15.42 -0.56 2.19
CA TRP A 202 -14.19 -0.64 2.96
C TRP A 202 -14.35 0.09 4.30
N TRP A 203 -13.89 -0.53 5.39
CA TRP A 203 -14.08 -0.03 6.75
C TRP A 203 -13.46 1.35 6.95
N ALA A 204 -12.17 1.49 6.66
CA ALA A 204 -11.43 2.72 6.95
C ALA A 204 -11.95 3.86 6.10
N SER A 205 -12.22 3.58 4.82
CA SER A 205 -12.87 4.53 3.91
C SER A 205 -14.26 4.97 4.37
N HIS A 206 -15.05 4.05 4.97
CA HIS A 206 -16.40 4.35 5.45
C HIS A 206 -16.40 5.19 6.73
N HIS A 207 -15.48 4.92 7.65
CA HIS A 207 -15.49 5.52 9.00
C HIS A 207 -14.52 6.69 9.21
N TYR A 208 -13.40 6.73 8.49
CA TYR A 208 -12.35 7.76 8.64
C TYR A 208 -12.24 8.70 7.44
N GLY A 209 -13.11 8.55 6.45
CA GLY A 209 -13.12 9.33 5.21
C GLY A 209 -12.34 8.63 4.09
N ARG A 210 -12.66 8.98 2.84
CA ARG A 210 -11.97 8.45 1.66
C ARG A 210 -10.49 8.82 1.71
N GLY A 211 -9.61 7.86 1.44
CA GLY A 211 -8.17 8.10 1.37
C GLY A 211 -7.40 7.86 2.68
N THR A 212 -8.08 7.45 3.76
CA THR A 212 -7.43 7.22 5.06
C THR A 212 -7.19 5.72 5.29
N PRO A 213 -5.96 5.20 5.13
CA PRO A 213 -5.64 3.81 5.44
C PRO A 213 -5.65 3.55 6.96
N LEU A 214 -5.82 2.28 7.33
CA LEU A 214 -5.41 1.79 8.64
C LEU A 214 -3.89 1.70 8.74
N PRO A 215 -3.31 1.71 9.96
CA PRO A 215 -1.86 1.56 10.12
C PRO A 215 -1.34 0.25 9.53
N ASP A 216 -0.08 0.26 9.10
CA ASP A 216 0.61 -0.89 8.52
C ASP A 216 0.62 -2.11 9.45
N ILE A 217 0.69 -1.88 10.76
CA ILE A 217 0.63 -2.95 11.77
C ILE A 217 -0.49 -2.61 12.73
N GLY A 218 -1.37 -3.58 12.98
CA GLY A 218 -2.46 -3.37 13.93
C GLY A 218 -3.16 -4.63 14.36
N SER A 219 -4.08 -4.44 15.29
CA SER A 219 -5.03 -5.46 15.73
C SER A 219 -6.42 -4.84 15.81
N GLN A 220 -7.43 -5.68 15.64
CA GLN A 220 -8.81 -5.25 15.64
C GLN A 220 -9.64 -6.17 16.52
N GLU A 221 -10.29 -5.55 17.51
CA GLU A 221 -11.24 -6.22 18.41
C GLU A 221 -12.64 -6.13 17.83
N MET A 222 -13.35 -7.25 17.91
CA MET A 222 -14.69 -7.43 17.38
C MET A 222 -15.57 -8.18 18.37
N GLN A 223 -16.88 -7.96 18.23
CA GLN A 223 -17.90 -8.62 19.04
C GLN A 223 -18.99 -9.18 18.16
N VAL A 224 -19.46 -10.37 18.49
CA VAL A 224 -20.66 -10.97 17.90
C VAL A 224 -21.64 -11.28 19.02
N ARG A 225 -22.93 -10.98 18.79
CA ARG A 225 -24.01 -11.31 19.73
C ARG A 225 -25.32 -11.53 19.00
N PHE A 226 -26.24 -12.24 19.63
CA PHE A 226 -27.61 -12.30 19.13
C PHE A 226 -28.34 -10.98 19.39
N ARG A 227 -29.18 -10.56 18.45
CA ARG A 227 -30.08 -9.42 18.56
C ARG A 227 -31.50 -9.86 18.22
N ARG A 228 -32.47 -9.51 19.05
CA ARG A 228 -33.89 -9.77 18.84
C ARG A 228 -34.39 -9.03 17.61
N ASN A 229 -34.98 -9.75 16.66
CA ASN A 229 -35.67 -9.17 15.51
C ASN A 229 -37.20 -9.09 15.75
N LYS A 230 -38.02 -8.95 14.71
CA LYS A 230 -39.49 -8.85 14.85
C LYS A 230 -40.25 -10.19 14.81
N ASP A 231 -39.60 -11.27 14.38
CA ASP A 231 -40.25 -12.57 14.14
C ASP A 231 -40.58 -13.28 15.46
N VAL A 232 -41.35 -14.36 15.48
CA VAL A 232 -41.64 -15.06 16.76
C VAL A 232 -40.36 -15.70 17.32
N LEU A 233 -40.11 -15.56 18.62
CA LEU A 233 -38.99 -16.22 19.30
C LEU A 233 -39.24 -17.72 19.41
N LYS A 234 -38.27 -18.50 18.93
CA LYS A 234 -38.24 -19.95 19.10
C LYS A 234 -36.84 -20.37 19.54
N PRO A 235 -36.71 -21.11 20.66
CA PRO A 235 -35.44 -21.71 21.05
C PRO A 235 -34.93 -22.70 20.01
N GLY A 236 -33.61 -22.75 19.85
CA GLY A 236 -32.92 -23.66 18.93
C GLY A 236 -31.47 -23.26 18.75
N ASN A 237 -30.79 -23.91 17.82
CA ASN A 237 -29.47 -23.54 17.35
C ASN A 237 -29.58 -22.46 16.27
N ALA A 238 -28.62 -21.54 16.27
CA ALA A 238 -28.49 -20.47 15.30
C ALA A 238 -27.02 -20.35 14.86
N SER A 239 -26.80 -20.19 13.56
CA SER A 239 -25.47 -20.03 12.96
C SER A 239 -25.50 -18.99 11.84
N SER A 240 -24.36 -18.37 11.57
CA SER A 240 -24.19 -17.48 10.43
C SER A 240 -22.71 -17.46 10.04
N SER A 241 -22.39 -16.88 8.89
CA SER A 241 -21.03 -16.77 8.40
C SER A 241 -20.75 -15.37 7.86
N MET A 242 -19.50 -14.94 8.02
CA MET A 242 -18.96 -13.70 7.49
C MET A 242 -17.50 -13.92 7.12
N THR A 243 -17.06 -13.29 6.04
CA THR A 243 -15.67 -13.26 5.62
C THR A 243 -15.09 -11.87 5.88
N VAL A 244 -13.91 -11.83 6.47
CA VAL A 244 -13.11 -10.60 6.59
C VAL A 244 -12.03 -10.66 5.51
N HIS A 245 -12.08 -9.72 4.58
CA HIS A 245 -11.03 -9.55 3.57
C HIS A 245 -10.08 -8.47 4.08
N LEU A 246 -8.82 -8.82 4.24
CA LEU A 246 -7.73 -7.87 4.40
C LEU A 246 -7.29 -7.42 3.01
N SER A 247 -7.09 -6.12 2.83
CA SER A 247 -6.52 -5.58 1.60
C SER A 247 -5.55 -4.48 1.89
N PHE A 248 -4.62 -4.33 0.96
CA PHE A 248 -3.73 -3.19 0.90
C PHE A 248 -4.52 -1.97 0.40
N PHE A 249 -4.35 -0.82 1.05
CA PHE A 249 -5.06 0.42 0.75
C PHE A 249 -4.54 1.15 -0.48
#